data_AF-A0A2G9PZ15-F1
#
_entry.id   AF-A0A2G9PZ15-F1
#
_cell.length_a   1.000
_cell.length_b   1.000
_cell.length_c   1.000
_cell.angle_alpha   90.00
_cell.angle_beta   90.00
_cell.angle_gamma   90.00
#
_symmetry.space_group_name_H-M   'P 1'
#
loop_
_entity.id
_entity.type
_entity.pdbx_description
1 polymer ?
#
loop_
_entity_poly.entity_id
_entity_poly.type
_entity_poly.pdbx_seq_one_letter_code
_entity_poly.pdbx_strand_id
1 'polypeptide(L)'
;MKIIRSEFEFSKWFKKNFRKLGYDKIIRGDKGKFPDYIMLKKGKETRVELETLSSHFILHKHDPKKIDEVVCIEEDIKLNVPVIKVKGLKYKSRIVRISFTVDQETKNLLEVLVKKGNYRNKSHVIENAIKQMKEKI
;
A
#
# COMPACT_ATOMS: atom_id res chain seq x y z
N MET A 1 1.48 -0.68 21.11
CA MET A 1 1.74 -0.46 19.66
C MET A 1 0.47 -0.80 18.88
N LYS A 2 -0.03 0.09 18.02
CA LYS A 2 -1.29 -0.14 17.28
C LYS A 2 -1.01 -0.82 15.93
N ILE A 3 -1.76 -1.87 15.62
CA ILE A 3 -1.66 -2.57 14.33
C ILE A 3 -2.55 -1.87 13.30
N ILE A 4 -1.99 -1.63 12.12
CA ILE A 4 -2.69 -1.13 10.93
C ILE A 4 -2.60 -2.19 9.83
N ARG A 5 -3.73 -2.51 9.19
CA ARG A 5 -3.82 -3.59 8.21
C ARG A 5 -4.14 -3.12 6.78
N SER A 6 -4.42 -1.83 6.59
CA SER A 6 -4.74 -1.25 5.28
C SER A 6 -4.42 0.24 5.24
N GLU A 7 -4.27 0.77 4.04
CA GLU A 7 -4.13 2.22 3.78
C GLU A 7 -5.33 3.01 4.31
N PHE A 8 -6.55 2.46 4.19
CA PHE A 8 -7.73 3.09 4.75
C PHE A 8 -7.67 3.24 6.27
N GLU A 9 -7.22 2.20 6.98
CA GLU A 9 -6.99 2.26 8.42
C GLU A 9 -5.90 3.29 8.77
N PHE A 10 -4.83 3.36 7.96
CA PHE A 10 -3.75 4.32 8.13
C PHE A 10 -4.22 5.77 7.93
N SER A 11 -4.93 6.03 6.83
CA SER A 11 -5.51 7.34 6.49
C SER A 11 -6.46 7.84 7.58
N LYS A 12 -7.31 6.95 8.15
CA LYS A 12 -8.15 7.28 9.32
C LYS A 12 -7.32 7.64 10.56
N TRP A 13 -6.23 6.93 10.81
CA TRP A 13 -5.34 7.25 11.92
C TRP A 13 -4.66 8.61 11.69
N PHE A 14 -4.16 8.86 10.49
CA PHE A 14 -3.46 10.10 10.12
C PHE A 14 -4.36 11.33 10.33
N LYS A 15 -5.61 11.30 9.84
CA LYS A 15 -6.59 12.39 10.05
C LYS A 15 -6.80 12.76 11.52
N LYS A 16 -6.66 11.79 12.43
CA LYS A 16 -6.82 12.01 13.88
C LYS A 16 -5.53 12.45 14.57
N ASN A 17 -4.36 12.30 13.93
CA ASN A 17 -3.06 12.41 14.58
C ASN A 17 -2.04 13.29 13.84
N PHE A 18 -2.36 13.88 12.69
CA PHE A 18 -1.43 14.67 11.87
C PHE A 18 -0.69 15.75 12.66
N ARG A 19 -1.33 16.38 13.66
CA ARG A 19 -0.68 17.37 14.53
C ARG A 19 0.53 16.82 15.27
N LYS A 20 0.53 15.53 15.62
CA LYS A 20 1.68 14.87 16.27
C LYS A 20 2.89 14.69 15.34
N LEU A 21 2.67 14.85 14.03
CA LEU A 21 3.71 14.77 13.00
C LEU A 21 4.19 16.16 12.56
N GLY A 22 3.75 17.22 13.25
CA GLY A 22 4.16 18.60 12.99
C GLY A 22 3.34 19.33 11.92
N TYR A 23 2.19 18.77 11.50
CA TYR A 23 1.25 19.45 10.61
C TYR A 23 0.25 20.31 11.38
N ASP A 24 -0.07 21.48 10.85
CA ASP A 24 -0.95 22.45 11.49
C ASP A 24 -2.43 22.17 11.17
N LYS A 25 -2.72 21.93 9.88
CA LYS A 25 -4.08 21.77 9.35
C LYS A 25 -4.11 20.91 8.09
N ILE A 26 -5.21 20.18 7.88
CA ILE A 26 -5.52 19.58 6.57
C ILE A 26 -6.17 20.67 5.71
N ILE A 27 -5.51 21.07 4.61
CA ILE A 27 -6.06 22.01 3.64
C ILE A 27 -7.01 21.27 2.70
N ARG A 28 -6.55 20.14 2.17
CA ARG A 28 -7.31 19.27 1.27
C ARG A 28 -7.00 17.81 1.54
N GLY A 29 -7.99 16.94 1.44
CA GLY A 29 -7.82 15.49 1.47
C GLY A 29 -8.46 14.87 0.23
N ASP A 30 -7.65 14.28 -0.62
CA ASP A 30 -8.07 13.78 -1.92
C ASP A 30 -8.21 12.25 -1.88
N LYS A 31 -9.38 11.77 -1.40
CA LYS A 31 -9.64 10.33 -1.31
C LYS A 31 -9.41 9.66 -2.68
N GLY A 32 -8.44 8.75 -2.74
CA GLY A 32 -8.16 7.94 -3.94
C GLY A 32 -7.49 8.72 -5.07
N LYS A 33 -6.91 9.89 -4.78
CA LYS A 33 -6.07 10.62 -5.73
C LYS A 33 -4.70 10.84 -5.12
N PHE A 34 -3.76 11.15 -5.99
CA PHE A 34 -2.39 11.47 -5.65
C PHE A 34 -2.16 12.99 -5.80
N PRO A 35 -1.61 13.67 -4.78
CA PRO A 35 -1.30 13.18 -3.44
C PRO A 35 -2.55 12.95 -2.58
N ASP A 36 -2.45 12.11 -1.55
CA ASP A 36 -3.52 11.88 -0.59
C ASP A 36 -4.00 13.17 0.12
N TYR A 37 -3.05 14.05 0.47
CA TYR A 37 -3.32 15.28 1.21
C TYR A 37 -2.52 16.48 0.73
N ILE A 38 -3.13 17.66 0.90
CA ILE A 38 -2.42 18.93 1.01
C ILE A 38 -2.56 19.40 2.46
N MET A 39 -1.43 19.58 3.13
CA MET A 39 -1.32 19.93 4.54
C MET A 39 -0.72 21.33 4.70
N LEU A 40 -1.10 22.05 5.74
CA LEU A 40 -0.36 23.22 6.22
C LEU A 40 0.70 22.74 7.20
N LYS A 41 1.97 23.13 6.98
CA LYS A 41 3.09 22.80 7.86
C LYS A 41 4.03 24.00 7.95
N LYS A 42 4.16 24.59 9.14
CA LYS A 42 4.99 25.79 9.37
C LYS A 42 4.66 26.93 8.40
N GLY A 43 3.37 27.13 8.12
CA GLY A 43 2.91 28.18 7.21
C GLY A 43 3.04 27.86 5.71
N LYS A 44 3.55 26.69 5.32
CA LYS A 44 3.69 26.27 3.91
C LYS A 44 2.72 25.13 3.56
N GLU A 45 2.13 25.18 2.37
CA GLU A 45 1.42 24.03 1.80
C GLU A 45 2.41 22.89 1.48
N THR A 46 2.08 21.70 1.95
CA THR A 46 2.91 20.50 1.81
C THR A 46 2.05 19.37 1.25
N ARG A 47 2.44 18.83 0.10
CA ARG A 47 1.79 17.69 -0.58
C ARG A 47 2.31 16.39 0.03
N VAL A 48 1.41 15.63 0.64
CA VAL A 48 1.73 14.46 1.47
C VAL A 48 1.07 13.22 0.89
N GLU A 49 1.88 12.18 0.68
CA GLU A 49 1.41 10.83 0.36
C GLU A 49 1.51 9.92 1.59
N LEU A 50 0.46 9.13 1.86
CA LEU A 50 0.50 8.14 2.93
C LEU A 50 0.80 6.76 2.38
N GLU A 51 1.81 6.11 2.94
CA GLU A 51 2.15 4.75 2.54
C GLU A 51 2.27 3.81 3.74
N THR A 52 1.79 2.57 3.63
CA THR A 52 1.98 1.62 4.74
C THR A 52 3.44 1.17 4.84
N LEU A 53 4.09 0.93 3.70
CA LEU A 53 5.52 0.71 3.55
C LEU A 53 6.08 1.75 2.58
N SER A 54 7.27 2.30 2.82
CA SER A 54 7.90 3.23 1.87
C SER A 54 8.05 2.66 0.45
N SER A 55 8.23 1.34 0.30
CA SER A 55 8.29 0.66 -0.99
C SER A 55 6.99 0.70 -1.79
N HIS A 56 5.85 0.89 -1.12
CA HIS A 56 4.57 1.02 -1.81
C HIS A 56 4.51 2.27 -2.69
N PHE A 57 5.23 3.34 -2.32
CA PHE A 57 5.35 4.54 -3.15
C PHE A 57 5.89 4.22 -4.56
N ILE A 58 6.90 3.34 -4.64
CA ILE A 58 7.46 2.87 -5.91
C ILE A 58 6.50 1.91 -6.61
N LEU A 59 5.90 0.99 -5.85
CA LEU A 59 4.95 -0.01 -6.37
C LEU A 59 3.75 0.66 -7.07
N HIS A 60 3.23 1.74 -6.51
CA HIS A 60 2.12 2.52 -7.04
C HIS A 60 2.52 3.45 -8.19
N LYS A 61 3.82 3.53 -8.52
CA LYS A 61 4.37 4.37 -9.61
C LYS A 61 4.05 5.86 -9.44
N HIS A 62 4.07 6.34 -8.20
CA HIS A 62 3.86 7.75 -7.91
C HIS A 62 5.02 8.61 -8.43
N ASP A 63 4.71 9.83 -8.88
CA ASP A 63 5.71 10.79 -9.37
C ASP A 63 6.31 11.57 -8.19
N PRO A 64 7.60 11.40 -7.88
CA PRO A 64 8.27 12.11 -6.78
C PRO A 64 8.17 13.64 -6.87
N LYS A 65 8.03 14.21 -8.08
CA LYS A 65 7.98 15.67 -8.27
C LYS A 65 6.65 16.30 -7.85
N LYS A 66 5.61 15.48 -7.69
CA LYS A 66 4.25 15.93 -7.36
C LYS A 66 3.93 15.86 -5.87
N ILE A 67 4.89 15.45 -5.05
CA ILE A 67 4.80 15.44 -3.59
C ILE A 67 5.95 16.21 -2.97
N ASP A 68 5.80 16.55 -1.70
CA ASP A 68 6.85 17.18 -0.90
C ASP A 68 7.40 16.18 0.14
N GLU A 69 6.59 15.25 0.62
CA GLU A 69 7.01 14.20 1.55
C GLU A 69 6.08 12.98 1.55
N VAL A 70 6.63 11.83 1.95
CA VAL A 70 5.89 10.58 2.21
C VAL A 70 5.80 10.38 3.72
N VAL A 71 4.62 10.07 4.23
CA VAL A 71 4.43 9.62 5.61
C VAL A 71 4.18 8.13 5.59
N CYS A 72 5.04 7.35 6.25
CA CYS A 72 4.91 5.90 6.26
C CYS A 72 4.86 5.28 7.66
N ILE A 73 4.33 4.06 7.75
CA ILE A 73 4.39 3.29 9.00
C ILE A 73 5.78 2.66 9.14
N GLU A 74 6.25 2.00 8.09
CA GLU A 74 7.56 1.38 8.03
C GLU A 74 8.34 1.92 6.84
N GLU A 75 9.58 2.34 7.10
CA GLU A 75 10.53 2.74 6.07
C GLU A 75 11.41 1.53 5.78
N ASP A 76 10.98 0.73 4.82
CA ASP A 76 11.61 -0.51 4.37
C ASP A 76 12.63 -0.29 3.23
N ILE A 77 12.55 0.85 2.54
CA ILE A 77 13.52 1.29 1.55
C ILE A 77 13.79 2.79 1.70
N LYS A 78 14.96 3.22 1.23
CA LYS A 78 15.27 4.65 1.14
C LYS A 78 14.63 5.25 -0.12
N LEU A 79 13.86 6.32 0.04
CA LEU A 79 13.28 7.07 -1.07
C LEU A 79 14.10 8.35 -1.37
N ASN A 80 13.99 8.86 -2.60
CA ASN A 80 14.57 10.14 -3.01
C ASN A 80 13.66 11.35 -2.68
N VAL A 81 12.66 11.13 -1.83
CA VAL A 81 11.77 12.16 -1.28
C VAL A 81 11.85 12.10 0.25
N PRO A 82 11.64 13.22 0.96
CA PRO A 82 11.60 13.20 2.42
C PRO A 82 10.57 12.18 2.95
N VAL A 83 10.96 11.40 3.95
CA VAL A 83 10.11 10.39 4.60
C VAL A 83 9.91 10.73 6.06
N ILE A 84 8.66 10.67 6.52
CA ILE A 84 8.28 10.74 7.93
C ILE A 84 7.77 9.38 8.37
N LYS A 85 8.62 8.65 9.09
CA LYS A 85 8.24 7.38 9.71
C LYS A 85 7.41 7.61 10.99
N VAL A 86 6.22 7.04 11.01
CA VAL A 86 5.30 7.12 12.15
C VAL A 86 5.74 6.16 13.26
N LYS A 87 5.93 6.69 14.48
CA LYS A 87 6.25 5.88 15.67
C LYS A 87 4.98 5.32 16.32
N GLY A 88 5.08 4.15 16.94
CA GLY A 88 4.00 3.53 17.74
C GLY A 88 2.93 2.78 16.93
N LEU A 89 3.07 2.72 15.61
CA LEU A 89 2.29 1.89 14.70
C LEU A 89 3.12 0.71 14.19
N LYS A 90 2.44 -0.37 13.80
CA LYS A 90 3.04 -1.50 13.08
C LYS A 90 2.14 -1.89 11.92
N TYR A 91 2.72 -2.10 10.75
CA TYR A 91 1.95 -2.59 9.60
C TYR A 91 1.88 -4.12 9.64
N LYS A 92 0.69 -4.67 9.38
CA LYS A 92 0.49 -6.11 9.20
C LYS A 92 -0.52 -6.33 8.08
N SER A 93 -0.02 -6.59 6.88
CA SER A 93 -0.89 -6.91 5.75
C SER A 93 -1.78 -8.13 6.06
N ARG A 94 -3.03 -8.09 5.57
CA ARG A 94 -3.92 -9.26 5.57
C ARG A 94 -3.57 -10.24 4.45
N ILE A 95 -2.87 -9.75 3.43
CA ILE A 95 -2.52 -10.49 2.22
C ILE A 95 -1.00 -10.56 2.13
N VAL A 96 -0.46 -11.77 1.94
CA VAL A 96 0.97 -11.97 1.72
C VAL A 96 1.19 -12.25 0.25
N ARG A 97 2.18 -11.58 -0.34
CA ARG A 97 2.64 -11.88 -1.70
C ARG A 97 3.74 -12.94 -1.62
N ILE A 98 3.55 -14.03 -2.35
CA ILE A 98 4.54 -15.08 -2.52
C ILE A 98 4.98 -15.10 -3.99
N SER A 99 6.26 -15.38 -4.21
CA SER A 99 6.84 -15.59 -5.53
C SER A 99 7.19 -17.07 -5.67
N PHE A 100 6.89 -17.65 -6.81
CA PHE A 100 7.21 -19.04 -7.12
C PHE A 100 7.58 -19.16 -8.60
N THR A 101 8.42 -20.13 -8.91
CA THR A 101 8.85 -20.46 -10.27
C THR A 101 8.01 -21.62 -10.79
N VAL A 102 7.62 -21.55 -12.06
CA VAL A 102 6.88 -22.61 -12.75
C VAL A 102 7.48 -22.83 -14.13
N ASP A 103 7.31 -24.03 -14.68
CA ASP A 103 7.63 -24.30 -16.09
C ASP A 103 6.69 -23.52 -17.05
N GLN A 104 7.07 -23.51 -18.33
CA GLN A 104 6.35 -22.77 -19.36
C GLN A 104 4.96 -23.36 -19.63
N GLU A 105 4.78 -24.66 -19.45
CA GLU A 105 3.48 -25.35 -19.64
C GLU A 105 2.47 -24.89 -18.58
N THR A 106 2.87 -24.91 -17.31
CA THR A 106 2.11 -24.41 -16.16
C THR A 106 1.75 -22.93 -16.34
N LYS A 107 2.69 -22.11 -16.82
CA LYS A 107 2.41 -20.70 -17.13
C LYS A 107 1.31 -20.57 -18.19
N ASN A 108 1.39 -21.35 -19.27
CA ASN A 108 0.39 -21.33 -20.34
C ASN A 108 -0.98 -21.80 -19.82
N LEU A 109 -1.02 -22.84 -18.99
CA LEU A 109 -2.24 -23.35 -18.37
C LEU A 109 -2.91 -22.27 -17.50
N LEU A 110 -2.16 -21.55 -16.66
CA LEU A 110 -2.70 -20.45 -15.85
C LEU A 110 -3.34 -19.35 -16.71
N GLU A 111 -2.79 -19.07 -17.89
CA GLU A 111 -3.34 -18.07 -18.81
C GLU A 111 -4.64 -18.54 -19.46
N VAL A 112 -4.72 -19.80 -19.85
CA VAL A 112 -5.96 -20.40 -20.38
C VAL A 112 -7.05 -20.41 -19.30
N LEU A 113 -6.71 -20.78 -18.07
CA LEU A 113 -7.66 -20.81 -16.95
C LEU A 113 -8.22 -19.43 -16.63
N VAL A 114 -7.38 -18.39 -16.62
CA VAL A 114 -7.85 -17.00 -16.43
C VAL A 114 -8.77 -16.56 -17.58
N LYS A 115 -8.48 -16.92 -18.83
CA LYS A 115 -9.29 -16.53 -19.99
C LYS A 115 -10.64 -17.26 -20.07
N LYS A 116 -10.66 -18.56 -19.73
CA LYS A 116 -11.84 -19.43 -19.91
C LYS A 116 -12.72 -19.54 -18.66
N GLY A 117 -12.14 -19.34 -17.48
CA GLY A 117 -12.84 -19.51 -16.21
C GLY A 117 -13.27 -18.19 -15.58
N ASN A 118 -14.06 -18.27 -14.50
CA ASN A 118 -14.42 -17.14 -13.65
C ASN A 118 -13.28 -16.74 -12.69
N TYR A 119 -12.06 -16.60 -13.21
CA TYR A 119 -10.89 -16.23 -12.41
C TYR A 119 -10.46 -14.79 -12.64
N ARG A 120 -10.37 -14.01 -11.56
CA ARG A 120 -9.96 -12.59 -11.59
C ARG A 120 -8.52 -12.40 -12.11
N ASN A 121 -7.63 -13.33 -11.78
CA ASN A 121 -6.21 -13.30 -12.13
C ASN A 121 -5.54 -14.65 -11.80
N LYS A 122 -4.24 -14.78 -12.13
CA LYS A 122 -3.44 -15.99 -11.85
C LYS A 122 -3.43 -16.36 -10.36
N SER A 123 -3.33 -15.38 -9.47
CA SER A 123 -3.38 -15.62 -8.02
C SER A 123 -4.72 -16.21 -7.57
N HIS A 124 -5.83 -15.77 -8.18
CA HIS A 124 -7.15 -16.33 -7.89
C HIS A 124 -7.27 -17.79 -8.33
N VAL A 125 -6.64 -18.18 -9.44
CA VAL A 125 -6.57 -19.59 -9.86
C VAL A 125 -5.87 -20.44 -8.79
N ILE A 126 -4.69 -20.01 -8.36
CA ILE A 126 -3.90 -20.69 -7.34
C ILE A 126 -4.64 -20.75 -5.99
N GLU A 127 -5.28 -19.64 -5.59
CA GLU A 127 -6.06 -19.59 -4.35
C GLU A 127 -7.19 -20.64 -4.34
N ASN A 128 -7.93 -20.77 -5.45
CA ASN A 128 -9.00 -21.76 -5.56
C ASN A 128 -8.46 -23.20 -5.59
N ALA A 129 -7.36 -23.45 -6.31
CA ALA A 129 -6.72 -24.77 -6.32
C ALA A 129 -6.29 -25.19 -4.90
N ILE A 130 -5.66 -24.28 -4.13
CA ILE A 130 -5.26 -24.54 -2.74
C ILE A 130 -6.49 -24.81 -1.84
N LYS A 131 -7.59 -24.08 -2.02
CA LYS A 131 -8.83 -24.32 -1.26
C LYS A 131 -9.36 -25.73 -1.50
N GLN A 132 -9.44 -26.16 -2.75
CA GLN A 132 -9.86 -27.52 -3.11
C GLN A 132 -8.93 -28.61 -2.55
N MET A 133 -7.63 -28.34 -2.46
CA MET A 133 -6.68 -29.26 -1.82
C MET A 133 -6.90 -29.33 -0.31
N LYS A 134 -7.16 -28.20 0.35
CA LYS A 134 -7.42 -28.15 1.80
C LYS A 134 -8.69 -28.88 2.22
N GLU A 135 -9.72 -28.90 1.38
CA GLU A 135 -10.95 -29.66 1.65
C GLU A 135 -10.72 -31.19 1.63
N LYS A 136 -9.58 -31.64 1.11
CA LYS A 136 -9.20 -33.05 1.01
C LYS A 136 -8.18 -33.49 2.07
N ILE A 137 -7.77 -32.57 2.95
CA ILE A 137 -6.82 -32.80 4.06
C ILE A 137 -7.60 -32.72 5.36
#